data_AF-A0A497VDI6-F1
#
_entry.id   AF-A0A497VDI6-F1
#
_cell.length_a   1.000
_cell.length_b   1.000
_cell.length_c   1.000
_cell.angle_alpha   90.00
_cell.angle_beta   90.00
_cell.angle_gamma   90.00
#
_symmetry.space_group_name_H-M   'P 1'
#
loop_
_entity.id
_entity.type
_entity.pdbx_description
1 polymer ?
#
loop_
_entity_poly.entity_id
_entity_poly.type
_entity_poly.pdbx_seq_one_letter_code
_entity_poly.pdbx_strand_id
1 'polypeptide(L)'
;MSIKIQHDDDHTVETLDEVAMTFMALMTHRLNTSLRENGISSSERRQEICAQFMFNQAYELDAGWFQDENVRYFPKLCFLERAKPTEDENLGAVKVVHIPSEASSWHEYAHGVVSDYFECGESLDPPVRTGSYDQENV
;
A
#
# COMPACT_ATOMS: atom_id res chain seq x y z
N MET A 1 20.00 18.72 5.47
CA MET A 1 19.14 18.49 4.28
C MET A 1 17.71 18.75 4.72
N SER A 2 16.94 19.60 4.02
CA SER A 2 15.53 19.84 4.38
C SER A 2 14.69 18.74 3.74
N ILE A 3 13.89 18.03 4.54
CA ILE A 3 12.89 17.08 4.03
C ILE A 3 11.75 17.91 3.42
N LYS A 4 11.34 17.58 2.18
CA LYS A 4 10.14 18.17 1.59
C LYS A 4 8.94 17.31 2.00
N ILE A 5 8.03 17.89 2.77
CA ILE A 5 6.70 17.32 3.00
C ILE A 5 5.81 17.86 1.90
N GLN A 6 5.20 16.97 1.12
CA GLN A 6 4.24 17.35 0.09
C GLN A 6 2.86 16.88 0.53
N HIS A 7 2.00 17.87 0.80
CA HIS A 7 0.56 17.66 0.93
C HIS A 7 -0.01 17.78 -0.48
N ASP A 8 -0.52 16.67 -1.00
CA ASP A 8 -1.08 16.62 -2.35
C ASP A 8 -2.50 17.17 -2.34
N ASP A 9 -2.63 18.49 -2.46
CA ASP A 9 -3.93 19.17 -2.60
C ASP A 9 -4.35 19.19 -4.09
N ASP A 10 -5.47 18.52 -4.36
CA ASP A 10 -6.36 18.53 -5.54
C ASP A 10 -5.81 18.28 -6.96
N HIS A 11 -4.50 18.32 -7.25
CA HIS A 11 -3.96 18.12 -8.61
C HIS A 11 -2.84 17.06 -8.75
N THR A 12 -2.47 16.41 -7.65
CA THR A 12 -1.53 15.27 -7.58
C THR A 12 -2.18 13.98 -7.06
N VAL A 13 -3.49 14.06 -6.77
CA VAL A 13 -4.35 12.96 -6.29
C VAL A 13 -4.26 11.73 -7.19
N GLU A 14 -4.22 11.91 -8.52
CA GLU A 14 -4.11 10.80 -9.48
C GLU A 14 -2.85 9.96 -9.26
N THR A 15 -1.69 10.59 -9.04
CA THR A 15 -0.44 9.84 -8.84
C THR A 15 -0.38 9.10 -7.52
N LEU A 16 -0.95 9.67 -6.45
CA LEU A 16 -0.91 9.03 -5.14
C LEU A 16 -1.94 7.91 -5.02
N ASP A 17 -3.12 8.10 -5.59
CA ASP A 17 -4.14 7.06 -5.68
C ASP A 17 -3.67 5.90 -6.57
N GLU A 18 -2.99 6.17 -7.68
CA GLU A 18 -2.34 5.13 -8.50
C GLU A 18 -1.31 4.33 -7.69
N VAL A 19 -0.45 5.02 -6.91
CA VAL A 19 0.52 4.36 -6.04
C VAL A 19 -0.16 3.56 -4.93
N ALA A 20 -1.24 4.08 -4.33
CA ALA A 20 -2.02 3.39 -3.32
C ALA A 20 -2.71 2.14 -3.88
N MET A 21 -3.36 2.24 -5.05
CA MET A 21 -3.98 1.10 -5.74
C MET A 21 -2.93 0.04 -6.13
N THR A 22 -1.77 0.46 -6.64
CA THR A 22 -0.65 -0.44 -6.94
C THR A 22 -0.18 -1.16 -5.68
N PHE A 23 -0.08 -0.45 -4.55
CA PHE A 23 0.28 -1.04 -3.27
C PHE A 23 -0.80 -2.02 -2.76
N MET A 24 -2.08 -1.71 -2.91
CA MET A 24 -3.18 -2.62 -2.58
C MET A 24 -3.16 -3.89 -3.43
N ALA A 25 -2.88 -3.78 -4.73
CA ALA A 25 -2.72 -4.95 -5.60
C ALA A 25 -1.55 -5.84 -5.14
N LEU A 26 -0.41 -5.22 -4.81
CA LEU A 26 0.75 -5.94 -4.26
C LEU A 26 0.40 -6.64 -2.93
N MET A 27 -0.31 -5.97 -2.04
CA MET A 27 -0.74 -6.56 -0.76
C MET A 27 -1.73 -7.69 -0.96
N THR A 28 -2.66 -7.54 -1.91
CA THR A 28 -3.61 -8.60 -2.32
C THR A 28 -2.86 -9.82 -2.84
N HIS A 29 -1.88 -9.62 -3.71
CA HIS A 29 -1.05 -10.71 -4.24
C HIS A 29 -0.29 -11.46 -3.12
N ARG A 30 0.31 -10.73 -2.18
CA ARG A 30 1.05 -11.31 -1.04
C ARG A 30 0.12 -12.08 -0.10
N LEU A 31 -1.05 -11.52 0.21
CA LEU A 31 -2.04 -12.18 1.04
C LEU A 31 -2.58 -13.44 0.34
N ASN A 32 -2.99 -13.35 -0.93
CA ASN A 32 -3.45 -14.50 -1.72
C ASN A 32 -2.41 -15.63 -1.75
N THR A 33 -1.14 -15.28 -1.99
CA THR A 33 -0.03 -16.24 -1.97
C THR A 33 0.09 -16.93 -0.61
N SER A 34 0.05 -16.16 0.48
CA SER A 34 0.13 -16.68 1.84
C SER A 34 -1.06 -17.59 2.17
N LEU A 35 -2.28 -17.23 1.78
CA LEU A 35 -3.48 -18.04 1.99
C LEU A 35 -3.39 -19.38 1.24
N ARG A 36 -2.88 -19.35 0.00
CA ARG A 36 -2.67 -20.55 -0.81
C ARG A 36 -1.62 -21.47 -0.19
N GLU A 37 -0.49 -20.92 0.26
CA GLU A 37 0.58 -21.66 0.94
C GLU A 37 0.10 -22.29 2.27
N ASN A 38 -0.88 -21.66 2.93
CA ASN A 38 -1.51 -22.17 4.14
C ASN A 38 -2.75 -23.05 3.87
N GLY A 39 -2.93 -23.52 2.63
CA GLY A 39 -3.90 -24.57 2.31
C GLY A 39 -5.32 -24.10 1.97
N ILE A 40 -5.55 -22.78 1.82
CA ILE A 40 -6.84 -22.27 1.35
C ILE A 40 -6.87 -22.38 -0.18
N SER A 41 -7.35 -23.52 -0.68
CA SER A 41 -7.30 -23.86 -2.11
C SER A 41 -8.39 -23.21 -2.96
N SER A 42 -9.54 -22.83 -2.39
CA SER A 42 -10.62 -22.16 -3.11
C SER A 42 -10.23 -20.72 -3.46
N SER A 43 -10.21 -20.40 -4.77
CA SER A 43 -9.92 -19.05 -5.28
C SER A 43 -10.99 -18.04 -4.83
N GLU A 44 -12.27 -18.40 -4.95
CA GLU A 44 -13.41 -17.60 -4.44
C GLU A 44 -13.23 -17.28 -2.94
N ARG A 45 -12.87 -18.27 -2.12
CA ARG A 45 -12.65 -18.05 -0.68
C ARG A 45 -11.46 -17.13 -0.42
N ARG A 46 -10.38 -17.24 -1.20
CA ARG A 46 -9.23 -16.33 -1.07
C ARG A 46 -9.61 -14.92 -1.50
N GLN A 47 -10.40 -14.76 -2.56
CA GLN A 47 -10.91 -13.47 -3.02
C GLN A 47 -11.75 -12.79 -1.95
N GLU A 48 -12.69 -13.50 -1.33
CA GLU A 48 -13.49 -12.99 -0.20
C GLU A 48 -12.61 -12.51 0.96
N ILE A 49 -11.62 -13.32 1.36
CA ILE A 49 -10.71 -12.97 2.47
C ILE A 49 -9.87 -11.74 2.11
N CYS A 50 -9.30 -11.70 0.91
CA CYS A 50 -8.53 -10.56 0.43
C CYS A 50 -9.38 -9.29 0.37
N ALA A 51 -10.60 -9.37 -0.19
CA ALA A 51 -11.52 -8.25 -0.28
C ALA A 51 -11.87 -7.68 1.10
N GLN A 52 -12.23 -8.55 2.04
CA GLN A 52 -12.56 -8.13 3.40
C GLN A 52 -11.36 -7.51 4.12
N PHE A 53 -10.17 -8.11 3.98
CA PHE A 53 -8.97 -7.60 4.61
C PHE A 53 -8.57 -6.23 4.05
N MET A 54 -8.52 -6.08 2.72
CA MET A 54 -8.13 -4.83 2.08
C MET A 54 -9.13 -3.71 2.38
N PHE A 55 -10.43 -4.01 2.35
CA PHE A 55 -11.46 -3.04 2.71
C PHE A 55 -11.29 -2.56 4.17
N ASN A 56 -11.14 -3.48 5.12
CA ASN A 56 -10.98 -3.11 6.53
C ASN A 56 -9.71 -2.30 6.76
N GLN A 57 -8.59 -2.68 6.14
CA GLN A 57 -7.34 -1.93 6.22
C GLN A 57 -7.48 -0.53 5.65
N ALA A 58 -8.07 -0.39 4.45
CA ALA A 58 -8.27 0.90 3.81
C ALA A 58 -9.22 1.80 4.63
N TYR A 59 -10.30 1.21 5.17
CA TYR A 59 -11.22 1.95 6.04
C TYR A 59 -10.55 2.49 7.30
N GLU A 60 -9.66 1.70 7.94
CA GLU A 60 -8.88 2.16 9.09
C GLU A 60 -7.95 3.35 8.72
N LEU A 61 -7.40 3.36 7.51
CA LEU A 61 -6.53 4.45 7.03
C LEU A 61 -7.32 5.71 6.65
N ASP A 62 -8.56 5.55 6.17
CA ASP A 62 -9.40 6.67 5.75
C ASP A 62 -10.09 7.34 6.95
N ALA A 63 -10.70 6.55 7.83
CA ALA A 63 -11.59 7.02 8.88
C ALA A 63 -11.35 6.40 10.26
N GLY A 64 -10.43 5.45 10.35
CA GLY A 64 -10.11 4.75 11.58
C GLY A 64 -9.34 5.59 12.58
N TRP A 65 -9.40 5.18 13.83
CA TRP A 65 -8.51 5.64 14.88
C TRP A 65 -8.33 4.55 15.91
N PHE A 66 -7.15 4.52 16.52
CA PHE A 66 -6.91 3.74 17.71
C PHE A 66 -6.53 4.68 18.85
N GLN A 67 -6.75 4.24 20.08
CA GLN A 67 -6.36 4.99 21.27
C GLN A 67 -5.30 4.21 22.03
N ASP A 68 -4.23 4.91 22.36
CA ASP A 68 -3.24 4.46 23.34
C ASP A 68 -3.21 5.46 24.49
N GLU A 69 -3.34 4.96 25.72
CA GLU A 69 -3.66 5.74 26.91
C GLU A 69 -4.86 6.69 26.70
N ASN A 70 -4.60 8.00 26.63
CA ASN A 70 -5.60 9.05 26.44
C ASN A 70 -5.43 9.80 25.11
N VAL A 71 -4.63 9.27 24.18
CA VAL A 71 -4.34 9.91 22.89
C VAL A 71 -4.95 9.09 21.76
N ARG A 72 -5.70 9.76 20.88
CA ARG A 72 -6.20 9.17 19.63
C ARG A 72 -5.18 9.34 18.52
N TYR A 73 -4.91 8.25 17.82
CA TYR A 73 -4.04 8.18 16.67
C TYR A 73 -4.89 7.82 15.45
N PHE A 74 -4.72 8.62 14.39
CA PHE A 74 -5.38 8.43 13.10
C PHE A 74 -4.30 7.93 12.14
N PRO A 75 -4.28 6.62 11.83
CA PRO A 75 -3.24 6.09 10.97
C PRO A 75 -3.42 6.64 9.55
N LYS A 76 -2.30 6.96 8.89
CA LYS A 76 -2.25 7.33 7.49
C LYS A 76 -1.10 6.58 6.84
N LEU A 77 -1.30 6.12 5.60
CA LEU A 77 -0.24 5.52 4.81
C LEU A 77 0.40 6.62 3.96
N CYS A 78 1.71 6.71 4.02
CA CYS A 78 2.50 7.67 3.24
C CYS A 78 3.49 6.90 2.37
N PHE A 79 3.86 7.49 1.23
CA PHE A 79 4.84 6.92 0.32
C PHE A 79 6.08 7.80 0.26
N LEU A 80 7.26 7.18 0.20
CA LEU A 80 8.54 7.88 0.28
C LEU A 80 9.32 7.76 -1.03
N GLU A 81 9.85 8.87 -1.51
CA GLU A 81 10.92 8.87 -2.49
C GLU A 81 12.27 9.04 -1.79
N ARG A 82 13.24 8.18 -2.12
CA ARG A 82 14.58 8.19 -1.52
C ARG A 82 15.66 8.44 -2.55
N ALA A 83 16.78 9.01 -2.10
CA ALA A 83 18.01 9.02 -2.88
C ALA A 83 18.55 7.60 -3.07
N LYS A 84 19.48 7.44 -4.02
CA LYS A 84 20.28 6.21 -4.07
C LYS A 84 21.05 6.08 -2.75
N PRO A 85 21.18 4.86 -2.19
CA PRO A 85 22.06 4.59 -1.06
C PRO A 85 23.48 5.12 -1.31
N THR A 86 24.14 5.54 -0.23
CA THR A 86 25.58 5.87 -0.22
C THR A 86 26.29 4.91 0.73
N GLU A 87 27.63 4.88 0.71
CA GLU A 87 28.41 4.02 1.60
C GLU A 87 28.09 4.24 3.10
N ASP A 88 27.65 5.44 3.46
CA ASP A 88 27.31 5.83 4.83
C ASP A 88 25.79 5.81 5.12
N GLU A 89 24.93 5.59 4.10
CA GLU A 89 23.47 5.60 4.24
C GLU A 89 22.80 4.42 3.53
N ASN A 90 22.42 3.41 4.31
CA ASN A 90 21.80 2.17 3.82
C ASN A 90 20.57 2.43 2.92
N LEU A 91 19.57 3.18 3.36
CA LEU A 91 18.35 3.39 2.56
C LEU A 91 18.40 4.65 1.68
N GLY A 92 19.51 5.40 1.72
CA GLY A 92 19.58 6.77 1.22
C GLY A 92 18.63 7.74 1.94
N ALA A 93 18.98 9.02 1.90
CA ALA A 93 18.15 10.09 2.45
C ALA A 93 16.74 10.13 1.82
N VAL A 94 15.71 10.38 2.65
CA VAL A 94 14.35 10.69 2.20
C VAL A 94 14.36 12.04 1.48
N LYS A 95 13.87 12.06 0.24
CA LYS A 95 13.72 13.28 -0.56
C LYS A 95 12.33 13.86 -0.45
N VAL A 96 11.31 13.02 -0.56
CA VAL A 96 9.90 13.41 -0.57
C VAL A 96 9.10 12.44 0.30
N VAL A 97 8.20 13.00 1.11
CA VAL A 97 7.12 12.27 1.78
C VAL A 97 5.82 12.68 1.10
N HIS A 98 5.20 11.72 0.41
CA HIS A 98 3.87 11.87 -0.15
C HIS A 98 2.85 11.49 0.91
N ILE A 99 2.08 12.49 1.36
CA ILE A 99 1.04 12.31 2.37
C ILE A 99 -0.31 12.50 1.68
N PRO A 100 -1.22 11.52 1.76
CA PRO A 100 -2.56 11.66 1.18
C PRO A 100 -3.33 12.81 1.84
N SER A 101 -4.16 13.46 1.05
CA SER A 101 -5.09 14.47 1.56
C SER A 101 -6.17 13.81 2.42
N GLU A 102 -6.89 14.61 3.20
CA GLU A 102 -8.05 14.10 3.97
C GLU A 102 -9.22 13.66 3.08
N ALA A 103 -9.16 13.90 1.76
CA ALA A 103 -10.18 13.48 0.80
C ALA A 103 -9.94 12.08 0.22
N SER A 104 -8.78 11.47 0.46
CA SER A 104 -8.49 10.10 0.00
C SER A 104 -9.48 9.10 0.63
N SER A 105 -10.18 8.35 -0.23
CA SER A 105 -11.20 7.37 0.14
C SER A 105 -10.83 5.99 -0.39
N TRP A 106 -9.71 5.49 0.08
CA TRP A 106 -9.10 4.28 -0.45
C TRP A 106 -9.94 3.01 -0.29
N HIS A 107 -10.81 2.96 0.72
CA HIS A 107 -11.77 1.87 0.89
C HIS A 107 -12.71 1.72 -0.32
N GLU A 108 -12.95 2.79 -1.09
CA GLU A 108 -13.74 2.75 -2.32
C GLU A 108 -13.05 1.95 -3.43
N TYR A 109 -11.71 1.93 -3.45
CA TYR A 109 -10.93 1.18 -4.44
C TYR A 109 -10.70 -0.29 -4.05
N ALA A 110 -10.76 -0.62 -2.75
CA ALA A 110 -10.32 -1.91 -2.22
C ALA A 110 -11.00 -3.12 -2.88
N HIS A 111 -12.32 -3.07 -3.07
CA HIS A 111 -13.05 -4.16 -3.72
C HIS A 111 -12.73 -4.27 -5.22
N GLY A 112 -12.61 -3.13 -5.91
CA GLY A 112 -12.25 -3.10 -7.33
C GLY A 112 -10.87 -3.69 -7.58
N VAL A 113 -9.86 -3.23 -6.84
CA VAL A 113 -8.48 -3.74 -6.95
C VAL A 113 -8.39 -5.25 -6.69
N VAL A 114 -9.13 -5.76 -5.71
CA VAL A 114 -9.16 -7.20 -5.43
C VAL A 114 -9.88 -7.96 -6.55
N SER A 115 -11.02 -7.48 -7.05
CA SER A 115 -11.73 -8.11 -8.16
C SER A 115 -10.83 -8.22 -9.38
N ASP A 116 -10.24 -7.10 -9.79
CA ASP A 116 -9.35 -7.01 -10.94
C ASP A 116 -8.17 -8.00 -10.82
N TYR A 117 -7.54 -8.11 -9.65
CA TYR A 117 -6.45 -9.06 -9.42
C TYR A 117 -6.87 -10.53 -9.64
N PHE A 118 -8.04 -10.93 -9.15
CA PHE A 118 -8.54 -12.30 -9.30
C PHE A 118 -9.07 -12.57 -10.73
N GLU A 119 -9.70 -11.58 -11.36
CA GLU A 119 -10.17 -11.65 -12.76
C GLU A 119 -9.01 -11.77 -13.75
N CYS A 120 -7.88 -11.09 -13.47
CA CYS A 120 -6.63 -11.16 -14.24
C CYS A 120 -5.75 -12.38 -13.90
N GLY A 121 -6.35 -13.45 -13.37
CA GLY A 121 -5.66 -14.73 -13.16
C GLY A 121 -4.68 -14.74 -11.99
N GLU A 122 -4.96 -13.97 -10.93
CA GLU A 122 -4.14 -13.87 -9.73
C GLU A 122 -2.71 -13.38 -10.00
N SER A 123 -2.55 -12.49 -10.99
CA SER A 123 -1.27 -11.89 -11.38
C SER A 123 -1.30 -10.36 -11.27
N LEU A 124 -0.13 -9.77 -11.06
CA LEU A 124 0.04 -8.31 -11.11
C LEU A 124 0.29 -7.90 -12.57
N ASP A 125 -0.66 -7.18 -13.16
CA ASP A 125 -0.55 -6.63 -14.51
C ASP A 125 -0.85 -5.11 -14.49
N PRO A 126 0.14 -4.24 -14.81
CA PRO A 126 1.52 -4.59 -15.13
C PRO A 126 2.27 -5.19 -13.94
N PRO A 127 3.35 -5.99 -14.20
CA PRO A 127 4.18 -6.52 -13.12
C PRO A 127 4.77 -5.42 -12.24
N VAL A 128 4.51 -5.50 -10.94
CA VAL A 128 5.09 -4.58 -9.95
C VAL A 128 6.47 -5.06 -9.56
N ARG A 129 7.51 -4.29 -9.88
CA ARG A 129 8.87 -4.55 -9.40
C ARG A 129 8.93 -4.25 -7.90
N THR A 130 9.37 -5.24 -7.13
CA THR A 130 9.68 -5.07 -5.70
C THR A 130 11.15 -5.37 -5.44
N GLY A 131 11.65 -4.85 -4.33
CA GLY A 131 13.01 -5.08 -3.87
C GLY A 131 13.10 -4.82 -2.38
N SER A 132 14.22 -5.22 -1.78
CA SER A 132 14.58 -4.84 -0.42
C SER A 132 16.03 -4.39 -0.39
N TYR A 133 16.38 -3.58 0.59
CA TYR A 133 17.76 -3.15 0.80
C TYR A 133 18.74 -4.34 0.89
N ASP A 134 18.31 -5.42 1.54
CA ASP A 134 19.16 -6.61 1.72
C ASP A 134 19.39 -7.39 0.42
N GLN A 135 18.51 -7.25 -0.59
CA GLN A 135 18.61 -7.97 -1.86
C GLN A 135 19.33 -7.17 -2.95
N GLU A 136 19.46 -5.85 -2.80
CA GLU A 136 20.12 -4.99 -3.79
C GLU A 136 21.62 -4.75 -3.52
N ASN A 137 22.14 -5.20 -2.37
CA ASN A 137 23.56 -5.09 -1.97
C ASN A 137 24.32 -6.42 -1.97
N VAL A 138 23.79 -7.47 -2.62
CA VAL A 138 24.47 -8.77 -2.85
C VAL A 138 25.03 -8.83 -4.27
#